data_AF-A0A8S3FJ96-F1
#
_entry.id   AF-A0A8S3FJ96-F1
#
_cell.length_a   1.000
_cell.length_b   1.000
_cell.length_c   1.000
_cell.angle_alpha   90.00
_cell.angle_beta   90.00
_cell.angle_gamma   90.00
#
_symmetry.space_group_name_H-M   'P 1'
#
loop_
_entity.id
_entity.type
_entity.pdbx_description
1 polymer ?
#
loop_
_entity_poly.entity_id
_entity_poly.type
_entity_poly.pdbx_seq_one_letter_code
_entity_poly.pdbx_strand_id
1 'polypeptide(L)'
;MAKFDLSIGGNRSEVMYFRNSTLFICTWKNLYLKNQEHIGAFTFQAILQNTGNIYFNYINIPSMILRNLNVSTNIGLSNANVSEDSMRQHKNGPPIVVLYDKLNLDKEKIKNGVTVILTMYNRNPRKRNNLENLVFFSCTFGRSSLESENKSKV
;
A
#
# COMPACT_ATOMS: atom_id res chain seq x y z
N MET A 1 8.29 5.76 4.53
CA MET A 1 7.51 5.45 3.32
C MET A 1 8.38 5.73 2.12
N ALA A 2 8.23 4.94 1.05
CA ALA A 2 8.83 5.27 -0.23
C ALA A 2 8.33 6.63 -0.74
N LYS A 3 9.22 7.44 -1.31
CA LYS A 3 8.91 8.77 -1.85
C LYS A 3 8.63 8.65 -3.34
N PHE A 4 7.39 8.31 -3.68
CA PHE A 4 6.95 8.27 -5.07
C PHE A 4 6.57 9.67 -5.56
N ASP A 5 6.89 9.95 -6.82
CA ASP A 5 6.54 11.20 -7.49
C ASP A 5 5.92 10.89 -8.85
N LEU A 6 4.65 11.29 -9.02
CA LEU A 6 3.87 11.05 -10.24
C LEU A 6 4.36 11.92 -11.41
N SER A 7 4.99 13.08 -11.13
CA SER A 7 5.44 13.99 -12.18
C SER A 7 6.57 13.39 -13.03
N ILE A 8 7.35 12.46 -12.45
CA ILE A 8 8.49 11.81 -13.10
C ILE A 8 8.07 10.97 -14.30
N GLY A 9 7.00 10.18 -14.17
CA GLY A 9 6.53 9.35 -15.28
C GLY A 9 5.68 10.11 -16.29
N GLY A 10 5.40 11.40 -16.04
CA GLY A 10 4.54 12.24 -16.86
C GLY A 10 3.21 11.55 -17.14
N ASN A 11 2.83 11.50 -18.42
CA ASN A 11 1.56 10.96 -18.89
C ASN A 11 1.42 9.43 -18.67
N ARG A 12 2.48 8.74 -18.24
CA ARG A 12 2.46 7.29 -17.99
C ARG A 12 2.10 6.97 -16.54
N SER A 13 2.27 7.91 -15.61
CA SER A 13 1.97 7.74 -14.19
C SER A 13 0.55 8.16 -13.89
N GLU A 14 -0.24 7.27 -13.27
CA GLU A 14 -1.67 7.47 -13.09
C GLU A 14 -2.12 6.98 -11.72
N VAL A 15 -3.06 7.70 -11.11
CA VAL A 15 -3.83 7.22 -9.96
C VAL A 15 -5.26 7.01 -10.42
N MET A 16 -5.70 5.76 -10.43
CA MET A 16 -7.05 5.37 -10.85
C MET A 16 -7.82 4.89 -9.62
N TYR A 17 -9.11 5.18 -9.58
CA TYR A 17 -9.97 4.65 -8.53
C TYR A 17 -11.31 4.18 -9.08
N PHE A 18 -11.90 3.21 -8.39
CA PHE A 18 -13.25 2.71 -8.64
C PHE A 18 -13.95 2.49 -7.31
N ARG A 19 -15.23 2.81 -7.23
CA ARG A 19 -16.04 2.59 -6.02
C ARG A 19 -17.42 2.09 -6.40
N ASN A 20 -17.91 1.13 -5.64
CA ASN A 20 -19.33 0.76 -5.61
C ASN A 20 -19.81 0.61 -4.15
N SER A 21 -20.95 -0.03 -3.95
CA SER A 21 -21.57 -0.23 -2.63
C SER A 21 -20.79 -1.19 -1.71
N THR A 22 -19.95 -2.08 -2.25
CA THR A 22 -19.28 -3.14 -1.50
C THR A 22 -17.76 -3.00 -1.46
N LEU A 23 -17.17 -2.28 -2.42
CA LEU A 23 -15.73 -2.13 -2.52
C LEU A 23 -15.29 -0.75 -3.02
N PHE A 24 -14.09 -0.37 -2.61
CA PHE A 24 -13.33 0.76 -3.11
C PHE A 24 -11.95 0.25 -3.56
N ILE A 25 -11.55 0.61 -4.78
CA ILE A 25 -10.27 0.24 -5.39
C ILE A 25 -9.51 1.52 -5.67
N CYS A 26 -8.24 1.57 -5.28
CA CYS A 26 -7.29 2.58 -5.70
C CYS A 26 -6.07 1.90 -6.30
N THR A 27 -5.71 2.23 -7.53
CA THR A 27 -4.53 1.73 -8.21
C THR A 27 -3.59 2.89 -8.48
N TRP A 28 -2.37 2.78 -7.98
CA TRP A 28 -1.27 3.65 -8.35
C TRP A 28 -0.43 2.94 -9.40
N LYS A 29 -0.42 3.49 -10.62
CA LYS A 29 0.20 2.88 -11.79
C LYS A 29 1.41 3.67 -12.23
N ASN A 30 2.49 2.95 -12.51
CA ASN A 30 3.77 3.48 -12.97
C ASN A 30 4.31 4.60 -12.05
N LEU A 31 4.36 4.37 -10.74
CA LEU A 31 5.01 5.26 -9.78
C LEU A 31 6.53 5.18 -9.91
N TYR A 32 7.23 6.30 -9.77
CA TYR A 32 8.69 6.34 -9.76
C TYR A 32 9.20 6.90 -8.43
N LEU A 33 10.30 6.34 -7.95
CA LEU A 33 10.98 6.86 -6.75
C LEU A 33 11.72 8.16 -7.10
N LYS A 34 11.48 9.20 -6.31
CA LYS A 34 12.15 10.49 -6.48
C LYS A 34 13.66 10.34 -6.34
N ASN A 35 14.42 10.88 -7.30
CA ASN A 35 15.88 10.79 -7.39
C ASN A 35 16.41 9.36 -7.60
N GLN A 36 15.55 8.40 -7.93
CA GLN A 36 15.93 7.00 -8.16
C GLN A 36 15.14 6.41 -9.34
N GLU A 37 14.98 7.18 -10.41
CA GLU A 37 14.14 6.82 -11.56
C GLU A 37 14.66 5.56 -12.29
N HIS A 38 15.98 5.37 -12.27
CA HIS A 38 16.67 4.22 -12.85
C HIS A 38 16.24 2.86 -12.27
N ILE A 39 15.65 2.85 -11.08
CA ILE A 39 15.12 1.63 -10.46
C ILE A 39 13.94 1.07 -11.27
N GLY A 40 13.20 1.93 -11.96
CA GLY A 40 12.01 1.57 -12.72
C GLY A 40 10.69 1.88 -12.02
N ALA A 41 9.60 1.58 -12.72
CA ALA A 41 8.26 1.96 -12.29
C ALA A 41 7.63 0.91 -11.36
N PHE A 42 6.79 1.36 -10.44
CA PHE A 42 6.05 0.53 -9.50
C PHE A 42 4.55 0.63 -9.77
N THR A 43 3.82 -0.46 -9.57
CA THR A 43 2.35 -0.46 -9.64
C THR A 43 1.81 -1.22 -8.43
N PHE A 44 0.92 -0.55 -7.71
CA PHE A 44 0.24 -1.10 -6.53
C PHE A 44 -1.26 -0.90 -6.65
N GLN A 45 -2.03 -1.73 -5.96
CA GLN A 45 -3.46 -1.55 -5.82
C GLN A 45 -3.91 -1.84 -4.40
N ALA A 46 -4.76 -0.99 -3.86
CA ALA A 46 -5.47 -1.21 -2.62
C ALA A 46 -6.95 -1.47 -2.92
N ILE A 47 -7.52 -2.50 -2.31
CA ILE A 47 -8.96 -2.80 -2.33
C ILE A 47 -9.46 -2.79 -0.90
N LEU A 48 -10.42 -1.92 -0.60
CA LEU A 48 -11.13 -1.87 0.66
C LEU A 48 -12.50 -2.52 0.45
N GLN A 49 -12.80 -3.56 1.21
CA GLN A 49 -14.11 -4.20 1.22
C GLN A 49 -14.95 -3.71 2.39
N ASN A 50 -16.27 -3.66 2.21
CA ASN A 50 -17.23 -3.34 3.27
C ASN A 50 -17.21 -4.33 4.45
N THR A 51 -16.63 -5.52 4.28
CA THR A 51 -16.37 -6.50 5.33
C THR A 51 -15.25 -6.08 6.29
N GLY A 52 -14.53 -4.98 5.99
CA GLY A 52 -13.39 -4.49 6.77
C GLY A 52 -12.03 -5.03 6.30
N ASN A 53 -12.01 -5.92 5.30
CA ASN A 53 -10.77 -6.43 4.74
C ASN A 53 -10.09 -5.40 3.83
N ILE A 54 -8.76 -5.34 3.91
CA ILE A 54 -7.92 -4.53 3.02
C ILE A 54 -7.01 -5.49 2.24
N TYR A 55 -7.04 -5.40 0.92
CA TYR A 55 -6.15 -6.14 0.03
C TYR A 55 -5.15 -5.16 -0.58
N PHE A 56 -3.86 -5.39 -0.36
CA PHE A 56 -2.79 -4.62 -0.99
C PHE A 56 -2.02 -5.49 -1.97
N ASN A 57 -2.21 -5.20 -3.26
CA ASN A 57 -1.66 -5.96 -4.37
C ASN A 57 -0.35 -5.33 -4.86
N TYR A 58 0.71 -6.14 -4.85
CA TYR A 58 1.98 -5.83 -5.49
C TYR A 58 1.90 -6.25 -6.97
N ILE A 59 1.46 -5.35 -7.83
CA ILE A 59 1.24 -5.64 -9.25
C ILE A 59 2.57 -5.61 -10.01
N ASN A 60 3.34 -4.53 -9.84
CA ASN A 60 4.66 -4.41 -10.45
C ASN A 60 5.66 -3.79 -9.47
N ILE A 61 6.73 -4.52 -9.19
CA ILE A 61 7.91 -4.13 -8.44
C ILE A 61 9.11 -4.41 -9.35
N PRO A 62 9.98 -3.42 -9.62
CA PRO A 62 11.18 -3.65 -10.41
C PRO A 62 12.08 -4.74 -9.82
N SER A 63 12.67 -5.57 -10.69
CA SER A 63 13.50 -6.72 -10.29
C SER A 63 14.71 -6.33 -9.44
N MET A 64 15.29 -5.14 -9.69
CA MET A 64 16.41 -4.60 -8.92
C MET A 64 16.08 -4.47 -7.41
N ILE A 65 14.81 -4.19 -7.10
CA ILE A 65 14.32 -4.05 -5.74
C ILE A 65 14.06 -5.39 -5.08
N LEU A 66 13.49 -6.34 -5.83
CA LEU A 66 13.27 -7.70 -5.35
C LEU A 66 14.59 -8.40 -4.98
N ARG A 67 15.68 -8.05 -5.66
CA ARG A 67 17.03 -8.56 -5.36
C ARG A 67 17.70 -7.84 -4.18
N ASN A 68 17.28 -6.62 -3.84
CA ASN A 68 17.87 -5.83 -2.77
C ASN A 68 16.90 -5.65 -1.60
N LEU A 69 16.92 -6.62 -0.68
CA LEU A 69 16.06 -6.69 0.51
C LEU A 69 16.23 -5.50 1.49
N ASN A 70 17.28 -4.69 1.33
CA ASN A 70 17.46 -3.48 2.12
C ASN A 70 16.58 -2.34 1.61
N VAL A 71 16.39 -2.21 0.30
CA VAL A 71 15.49 -1.20 -0.30
C VAL A 71 14.02 -1.61 -0.13
N SER A 72 13.74 -2.91 -0.08
CA SER A 72 12.38 -3.43 0.17
C SER A 72 11.81 -3.09 1.55
N THR A 73 12.65 -2.69 2.52
CA THR A 73 12.19 -2.17 3.82
C THR A 73 11.25 -0.97 3.72
N ASN A 74 11.27 -0.27 2.58
CA ASN A 74 10.42 0.89 2.32
C ASN A 74 9.14 0.55 1.53
N ILE A 75 8.97 -0.71 1.11
CA ILE A 75 7.83 -1.20 0.33
C ILE A 75 6.95 -2.04 1.25
N GLY A 76 6.12 -1.34 2.01
CA GLY A 76 5.23 -1.93 2.99
C GLY A 76 4.10 -0.99 3.38
N LEU A 77 3.18 -1.51 4.17
CA LEU A 77 2.08 -0.73 4.73
C LEU A 77 2.54 -0.10 6.05
N SER A 78 2.20 1.17 6.27
CA SER A 78 2.53 1.89 7.50
C SER A 78 1.34 2.69 7.99
N ASN A 79 1.16 2.75 9.30
CA ASN A 79 0.20 3.64 9.93
C ASN A 79 0.76 5.07 9.97
N ALA A 80 -0.02 6.02 9.49
CA ALA A 80 0.36 7.42 9.43
C ALA A 80 -0.87 8.31 9.67
N ASN A 81 -0.65 9.49 10.27
CA ASN A 81 -1.68 10.52 10.41
C ASN A 81 -1.12 11.88 10.03
N VAL A 82 -1.99 12.79 9.59
CA VAL A 82 -1.62 14.19 9.37
C VAL A 82 -1.56 14.88 10.73
N SER A 83 -0.48 15.59 11.02
CA SER A 83 -0.38 16.30 12.31
C SER A 83 -1.40 17.42 12.39
N GLU A 84 -2.15 17.50 13.50
CA GLU A 84 -3.13 18.56 13.72
C GLU A 84 -2.49 19.96 13.70
N ASP A 85 -1.25 20.08 14.19
CA ASP A 85 -0.51 21.33 14.15
C ASP A 85 -0.19 21.77 12.71
N SER A 86 0.06 20.84 11.78
CA SER A 86 0.27 21.19 10.38
C SER A 86 -0.99 21.70 9.71
N MET A 87 -2.16 21.17 10.09
CA MET A 87 -3.46 21.65 9.60
C MET A 87 -3.77 23.08 10.07
N ARG A 88 -3.30 23.46 11.27
CA ARG A 88 -3.54 24.78 11.86
C ARG A 88 -2.53 25.84 11.40
N GLN A 89 -1.25 25.47 11.25
CA GLN A 89 -0.15 26.40 11.01
C GLN A 89 0.25 26.54 9.53
N HIS A 90 0.03 25.53 8.70
CA HIS A 90 0.40 25.55 7.27
C HIS A 90 -0.83 25.58 6.37
N LYS A 91 -1.54 26.72 6.30
CA LYS A 91 -2.65 26.90 5.34
C LYS A 91 -2.24 26.78 3.86
N ASN A 92 -0.95 27.01 3.55
CA ASN A 92 -0.42 27.03 2.17
C ASN A 92 0.75 26.05 1.93
N GLY A 93 1.06 25.17 2.89
CA GLY A 93 2.16 24.19 2.78
C GLY A 93 1.64 22.76 2.64
N PRO A 94 2.45 21.79 2.16
CA PRO A 94 2.06 20.40 2.15
C PRO A 94 1.84 19.89 3.60
N PRO A 95 0.82 19.05 3.84
CA PRO A 95 0.52 18.53 5.18
C PRO A 95 1.69 17.69 5.72
N ILE A 96 1.95 17.78 7.01
CA ILE A 96 2.99 16.98 7.66
C ILE A 96 2.38 15.64 8.05
N VAL A 97 2.90 14.57 7.47
CA VAL A 97 2.48 13.19 7.75
C VAL A 97 3.42 12.59 8.79
N VAL A 98 2.89 12.26 9.97
CA VAL A 98 3.60 11.59 11.06
C VAL A 98 3.40 10.08 10.95
N LEU A 99 4.50 9.34 10.93
CA LEU A 99 4.51 7.88 10.90
C LEU A 99 4.54 7.32 12.32
N TYR A 100 3.60 6.43 12.61
CA TYR A 100 3.48 5.81 13.94
C TYR A 100 4.02 4.40 13.97
N ASP A 101 3.66 3.60 12.97
CA ASP A 101 4.02 2.19 12.94
C ASP A 101 4.18 1.67 11.51
N LYS A 102 4.94 0.60 11.35
CA LYS A 102 5.19 -0.07 10.07
C LYS A 102 4.87 -1.55 10.22
N LEU A 103 4.09 -2.09 9.29
CA LEU A 103 3.82 -3.51 9.25
C LEU A 103 5.11 -4.27 8.94
N ASN A 104 5.51 -5.18 9.83
CA ASN A 104 6.67 -6.04 9.60
C ASN A 104 6.26 -7.21 8.69
N LEU A 105 6.32 -6.98 7.39
CA LEU A 105 6.03 -7.98 6.37
C LEU A 105 7.25 -8.88 6.10
N ASP A 106 6.98 -10.16 5.88
CA ASP A 106 7.99 -11.10 5.38
C ASP A 106 8.43 -10.69 3.97
N LYS A 107 9.65 -10.14 3.89
CA LYS A 107 10.20 -9.53 2.68
C LYS A 107 10.40 -10.55 1.56
N GLU A 108 10.67 -11.81 1.89
CA GLU A 108 10.89 -12.87 0.89
C GLU A 108 9.59 -13.23 0.17
N LYS A 109 8.44 -12.92 0.79
CA LYS A 109 7.12 -13.12 0.19
C LYS A 109 6.67 -11.95 -0.69
N ILE A 110 7.29 -10.78 -0.59
CA ILE A 110 6.91 -9.60 -1.40
C ILE A 110 7.48 -9.76 -2.81
N LYS A 111 6.60 -9.97 -3.78
CA LYS A 111 6.93 -10.07 -5.21
C LYS A 111 5.72 -9.69 -6.07
N ASN A 112 5.94 -9.58 -7.36
CA ASN A 112 4.85 -9.35 -8.31
C ASN A 112 3.79 -10.45 -8.20
N GLY A 113 2.52 -10.06 -8.27
CA GLY A 113 1.39 -10.97 -8.15
C GLY A 113 1.05 -11.38 -6.71
N VAL A 114 1.72 -10.82 -5.70
CA VAL A 114 1.38 -11.08 -4.30
C VAL A 114 0.40 -10.05 -3.75
N THR A 115 -0.54 -10.54 -2.97
CA THR A 115 -1.50 -9.75 -2.23
C THR A 115 -1.26 -9.90 -0.75
N VAL A 116 -1.10 -8.78 -0.04
CA VAL A 116 -1.19 -8.75 1.42
C VAL A 116 -2.64 -8.51 1.80
N ILE A 117 -3.20 -9.40 2.59
CA ILE A 117 -4.58 -9.34 3.06
C ILE A 117 -4.54 -8.98 4.54
N LEU A 118 -5.10 -7.81 4.87
CA LEU A 118 -5.35 -7.39 6.24
C LEU A 118 -6.81 -7.72 6.55
N THR A 119 -6.99 -8.76 7.37
CA THR A 119 -8.31 -9.19 7.81
C THR A 119 -8.58 -8.60 9.19
N MET A 120 -9.74 -7.98 9.37
CA MET A 120 -10.10 -7.42 10.67
C MET A 120 -10.11 -8.53 11.74
N TYR A 121 -9.31 -8.36 12.79
CA TYR A 121 -9.17 -9.31 13.89
C TYR A 121 -9.97 -8.83 15.09
N ASN A 122 -11.27 -9.15 15.11
CA ASN A 122 -12.14 -8.84 16.24
C ASN A 122 -12.02 -9.92 17.34
N ARG A 123 -10.85 -10.01 17.99
CA ARG A 123 -10.82 -10.61 19.33
C ARG A 123 -11.06 -9.50 20.32
N ASN A 124 -12.12 -9.67 21.11
CA ASN A 124 -12.42 -8.89 22.31
C ASN A 124 -11.11 -8.46 22.98
N PRO A 125 -10.74 -7.16 22.97
CA PRO A 125 -9.51 -6.72 23.59
C PRO A 125 -9.64 -7.02 25.08
N ARG A 126 -9.03 -8.12 25.52
CA ARG A 126 -9.08 -8.56 26.93
C ARG A 126 -8.67 -7.39 27.80
N LYS A 127 -9.64 -6.79 28.52
CA LYS A 127 -9.49 -5.83 29.62
C LYS A 127 -8.25 -4.95 29.53
N ARG A 128 -8.12 -4.15 28.46
CA ARG A 128 -7.19 -3.02 28.42
C ARG A 128 -8.03 -1.77 28.23
N ASN A 129 -8.19 -1.03 29.32
CA ASN A 129 -9.16 0.07 29.49
C ASN A 129 -8.96 1.26 28.53
N ASN A 130 -8.02 1.18 27.57
CA ASN A 130 -7.63 2.28 26.67
C ASN A 130 -7.57 1.87 25.18
N LEU A 131 -8.24 0.79 24.75
CA LEU A 131 -8.21 0.33 23.34
C LEU A 131 -9.54 0.51 22.59
N GLU A 132 -10.47 1.31 23.13
CA GLU A 132 -11.87 1.32 22.65
C GLU A 132 -12.11 1.81 21.21
N ASN A 133 -11.09 2.29 20.50
CA ASN A 133 -11.19 2.69 19.09
C ASN A 133 -10.13 2.05 18.18
N LEU A 134 -9.47 0.98 18.63
CA LEU A 134 -8.43 0.32 17.85
C LEU A 134 -8.97 -0.88 17.09
N VAL A 135 -8.80 -0.84 15.77
CA VAL A 135 -9.04 -1.97 14.88
C VAL A 135 -7.73 -2.74 14.71
N PHE A 136 -7.76 -4.02 15.07
CA PHE A 136 -6.62 -4.92 14.87
C PHE A 136 -6.79 -5.65 13.54
N PHE A 137 -5.69 -5.91 12.87
CA PHE A 137 -5.67 -6.70 11.63
C PHE A 137 -4.76 -7.91 11.80
N SER A 138 -5.19 -9.07 11.31
CA SER A 138 -4.29 -10.17 11.00
C SER A 138 -3.78 -9.98 9.57
N CYS A 139 -2.52 -10.34 9.33
CA CYS A 139 -1.88 -10.21 8.03
C CYS A 139 -1.63 -11.60 7.44
N THR A 140 -2.08 -11.80 6.20
CA THR A 140 -1.81 -13.03 5.43
C THR A 140 -1.37 -12.69 4.00
N PHE A 141 -0.70 -13.62 3.34
CA PHE A 141 -0.26 -13.47 1.95
C PHE A 141 -1.12 -14.35 1.03
N GLY A 142 -1.62 -13.78 -0.06
CA GLY A 142 -2.33 -14.45 -1.13
C GLY A 142 -1.70 -14.17 -2.51
N ARG A 143 -2.27 -14.78 -3.55
CA ARG A 143 -1.96 -14.44 -4.96
C ARG A 143 -3.02 -13.49 -5.51
N SER A 144 -2.61 -12.51 -6.30
CA SER A 144 -3.53 -11.65 -7.02
C SER A 144 -4.16 -12.43 -8.18
N SER A 145 -5.48 -12.30 -8.35
CA SER A 145 -6.25 -13.01 -9.38
C SER A 145 -6.06 -12.46 -10.80
N LEU A 146 -5.15 -11.50 -11.02
CA LEU A 146 -4.95 -10.84 -12.31
C LEU A 146 -4.08 -11.63 -13.30
N GLU A 147 -3.52 -12.78 -12.91
CA GLU A 147 -2.66 -13.61 -13.79
C GLU A 147 -3.42 -14.68 -14.60
N SER A 148 -4.75 -14.81 -14.48
CA SER A 148 -5.48 -15.93 -15.09
C SER A 148 -6.01 -15.74 -16.52
N GLU A 149 -5.81 -14.60 -17.19
CA GLU A 149 -6.44 -14.34 -18.50
C GLU A 149 -5.52 -14.31 -19.73
N ASN A 150 -4.20 -14.53 -19.61
CA ASN A 150 -3.27 -14.47 -20.77
C ASN A 150 -2.62 -15.80 -21.16
N LYS A 151 -3.21 -16.96 -20.84
CA LYS A 151 -2.66 -18.29 -21.24
C LYS A 151 -3.48 -19.08 -22.25
N SER A 152 -4.45 -18.47 -22.93
CA SER A 152 -5.26 -19.14 -23.95
C SER A 152 -5.42 -18.27 -25.20
N LYS A 153 -4.31 -18.03 -25.90
CA LYS A 153 -4.24 -17.61 -27.31
C LYS A 153 -2.79 -17.64 -27.79
N VAL A 154 -2.27 -18.85 -28.02
CA VAL A 154 -1.21 -19.16 -29.00
C VAL A 154 -1.60 -20.46 -29.67
#